data_AF-A0AA52ECV7-F1
#
_entry.id   AF-A0AA52ECV7-F1
#
_cell.length_a   1.000
_cell.length_b   1.000
_cell.length_c   1.000
_cell.angle_alpha   90.00
_cell.angle_beta   90.00
_cell.angle_gamma   90.00
#
_symmetry.space_group_name_H-M   'P 1'
#
loop_
_entity.id
_entity.type
_entity.pdbx_description
1 polymer ?
#
loop_
_entity_poly.entity_id
_entity_poly.type
_entity_poly.pdbx_seq_one_letter_code
_entity_poly.pdbx_strand_id
1 'polypeptide(L)'
;MLNRFLAVVAIIFMNGATVMAQTDSAAEKSCSAYETISETVNCYMQPVEKALNATIFYAIDTGYTYADGSAIEFPVVVMWLFGAGLFFTFYFRFINIRGFRQSIKIVKGTYDDPNDPGEVTHFQALTAAVSGTVGLGNIAGVAIAVSIGGPGAVFWMILAGLFGMSTKFAECTLGVKYREIDENGSVTGGPMMYLQKGLANRGWPTLGKALAIFAAVMCIGGAYGAGAMFQVNQSSMQFTNEIVALTGGEESFFNGKPWIFGVIFASFVGLVIIGGIRKITHVTEFLVPVMAIIYVTASLFIIFSHITEVPSALALIFESAFSSEAGMGGYHRSLDPRLKTRNIL
;
A
#
# COMPACT_ATOMS: atom_id res chain seq x y z
N MET A 1 -13.51 24.66 17.53
CA MET A 1 -12.56 24.69 16.39
C MET A 1 -11.92 23.34 16.15
N LEU A 2 -11.42 22.64 17.18
CA LEU A 2 -10.87 21.28 17.05
C LEU A 2 -11.85 20.27 16.43
N ASN A 3 -13.13 20.28 16.82
CA ASN A 3 -14.15 19.39 16.21
C ASN A 3 -14.45 19.71 14.74
N ARG A 4 -14.38 20.98 14.31
CA ARG A 4 -14.56 21.35 12.89
C ARG A 4 -13.33 21.00 12.05
N PHE A 5 -12.14 21.11 12.64
CA PHE A 5 -10.89 20.66 12.01
C PHE A 5 -10.85 19.13 11.88
N LEU A 6 -11.24 18.40 12.92
CA LEU A 6 -11.37 16.94 12.89
C LEU A 6 -12.46 16.46 11.92
N ALA A 7 -13.59 17.17 11.82
CA ALA A 7 -14.65 16.87 10.84
C ALA A 7 -14.17 17.08 9.40
N VAL A 8 -13.47 18.19 9.15
CA VAL A 8 -12.90 18.48 7.83
C VAL A 8 -11.84 17.44 7.48
N VAL A 9 -10.92 17.12 8.39
CA VAL A 9 -9.91 16.06 8.20
C VAL A 9 -10.55 14.67 8.02
N ALA A 10 -11.65 14.37 8.72
CA ALA A 10 -12.35 13.10 8.59
C ALA A 10 -13.02 12.94 7.22
N ILE A 11 -13.80 13.95 6.79
CA ILE A 11 -14.43 14.00 5.46
C ILE A 11 -13.37 13.91 4.34
N ILE A 12 -12.18 14.45 4.59
CA ILE A 12 -11.04 14.49 3.68
C ILE A 12 -10.34 13.12 3.52
N PHE A 13 -10.26 12.30 4.57
CA PHE A 13 -9.51 11.03 4.57
C PHE A 13 -10.37 9.78 4.35
N MET A 14 -11.70 9.89 4.41
CA MET A 14 -12.62 8.75 4.31
C MET A 14 -12.59 8.03 2.96
N ASN A 15 -12.18 8.72 1.89
CA ASN A 15 -12.13 8.14 0.55
C ASN A 15 -10.92 7.22 0.30
N GLY A 16 -9.92 7.21 1.20
CA GLY A 16 -8.77 6.31 1.11
C GLY A 16 -8.84 5.10 2.05
N ALA A 17 -9.66 5.18 3.10
CA ALA A 17 -9.66 4.19 4.18
C ALA A 17 -10.71 3.08 4.01
N THR A 18 -11.80 3.34 3.28
CA THR A 18 -12.79 2.34 2.85
C THR A 18 -12.22 1.31 1.88
N VAL A 19 -11.02 1.54 1.34
CA VAL A 19 -10.31 0.66 0.39
C VAL A 19 -9.84 -0.66 1.03
N MET A 20 -9.75 -0.74 2.36
CA MET A 20 -9.23 -1.92 3.07
C MET A 20 -10.30 -2.82 3.69
N ALA A 21 -11.57 -2.43 3.61
CA ALA A 21 -12.65 -3.14 4.29
C ALA A 21 -13.89 -3.20 3.41
N GLN A 22 -13.96 -4.21 2.53
CA GLN A 22 -15.15 -5.06 2.27
C GLN A 22 -15.13 -5.68 0.87
N THR A 23 -15.09 -7.01 0.83
CA THR A 23 -16.23 -7.83 0.39
C THR A 23 -16.48 -8.80 1.54
N ASP A 24 -17.71 -8.97 2.04
CA ASP A 24 -18.50 -10.14 1.67
C ASP A 24 -19.92 -10.01 2.23
N SER A 25 -20.90 -10.02 1.33
CA SER A 25 -22.25 -10.51 1.64
C SER A 25 -22.35 -11.91 1.04
N ALA A 26 -22.12 -12.93 1.86
CA ALA A 26 -22.47 -14.31 1.53
C ALA A 26 -23.05 -14.98 2.78
N ALA A 27 -24.24 -15.55 2.62
CA ALA A 27 -25.00 -16.22 3.67
C ALA A 27 -24.21 -17.35 4.35
N GLU A 28 -24.45 -17.53 5.66
CA GLU A 28 -23.85 -18.57 6.51
C GLU A 28 -24.10 -19.97 5.94
N LYS A 29 -23.10 -20.53 5.27
CA LYS A 29 -22.94 -21.98 5.03
C LYS A 29 -21.86 -22.52 5.96
N SER A 30 -21.95 -23.80 6.37
CA SER A 30 -20.88 -24.42 7.14
C SER A 30 -19.60 -24.49 6.30
N CYS A 31 -18.44 -24.18 6.90
CA CYS A 31 -17.16 -24.06 6.17
C CYS A 31 -16.71 -25.34 5.44
N SER A 32 -17.31 -26.50 5.72
CA SER A 32 -17.01 -27.76 5.03
C SER A 32 -17.83 -28.00 3.76
N ALA A 33 -18.73 -27.09 3.38
CA ALA A 33 -19.66 -27.26 2.25
C ALA A 33 -19.21 -26.52 0.98
N TYR A 34 -17.98 -26.00 0.93
CA TYR A 34 -17.43 -25.29 -0.22
C TYR A 34 -16.67 -26.24 -1.15
N GLU A 35 -16.82 -26.05 -2.47
CA GLU A 35 -16.24 -26.94 -3.49
C GLU A 35 -14.74 -26.68 -3.71
N THR A 36 -14.23 -25.50 -3.32
CA THR A 36 -12.84 -25.13 -3.52
C THR A 36 -12.09 -24.90 -2.20
N ILE A 37 -10.81 -25.29 -2.18
CA ILE A 37 -9.91 -25.12 -1.03
C ILE A 37 -9.82 -23.65 -0.61
N SER A 38 -9.85 -22.72 -1.57
CA SER A 38 -9.80 -21.28 -1.32
C SER A 38 -10.99 -20.76 -0.52
N GLU A 39 -12.20 -21.23 -0.83
CA GLU A 39 -13.42 -20.82 -0.12
C GLU A 39 -13.47 -21.39 1.30
N THR A 40 -13.01 -22.64 1.49
CA THR A 40 -12.87 -23.24 2.82
C THR A 40 -11.89 -22.44 3.67
N VAL A 41 -10.70 -22.09 3.13
CA VAL A 41 -9.72 -21.27 3.83
C VAL A 41 -10.28 -19.89 4.18
N ASN A 42 -10.99 -19.25 3.25
CA ASN A 42 -11.63 -17.95 3.49
C ASN A 42 -12.62 -18.03 4.66
N CYS A 43 -13.48 -19.05 4.69
CA CYS A 43 -14.47 -19.25 5.75
C CYS A 43 -13.83 -19.39 7.16
N TYR A 44 -12.69 -20.07 7.26
CA TYR A 44 -11.95 -20.18 8.53
C TYR A 44 -11.20 -18.89 8.93
N MET A 45 -10.76 -18.10 7.95
CA MET A 45 -10.01 -16.85 8.18
C MET A 45 -10.92 -15.64 8.43
N GLN A 46 -12.14 -15.65 7.90
CA GLN A 46 -13.14 -14.58 8.06
C GLN A 46 -13.37 -14.09 9.50
N PRO A 47 -13.51 -14.94 10.55
CA PRO A 47 -13.69 -14.44 11.91
C PRO A 47 -12.43 -13.71 12.44
N VAL A 48 -11.24 -14.17 12.06
CA VAL A 48 -9.97 -13.52 12.41
C VAL A 48 -9.82 -12.20 11.66
N GLU A 49 -10.13 -12.20 10.37
CA GLU A 49 -10.11 -11.01 9.52
C GLU A 49 -11.07 -9.94 10.05
N LYS A 50 -12.32 -10.30 10.35
CA LYS A 50 -13.32 -9.37 10.92
C LYS A 50 -12.84 -8.77 12.24
N ALA A 51 -12.27 -9.59 13.13
CA ALA A 51 -11.73 -9.12 14.40
C ALA A 51 -10.53 -8.17 14.21
N LEU A 52 -9.61 -8.50 13.29
CA LEU A 52 -8.46 -7.66 12.97
C LEU A 52 -8.88 -6.35 12.31
N ASN A 53 -9.78 -6.38 11.32
CA ASN A 53 -10.26 -5.19 10.64
C ASN A 53 -11.02 -4.27 11.59
N ALA A 54 -11.92 -4.80 12.42
CA ALA A 54 -12.63 -4.00 13.41
C ALA A 54 -11.70 -3.35 14.45
N THR A 55 -10.57 -3.99 14.77
CA THR A 55 -9.60 -3.48 15.74
C THR A 55 -8.62 -2.48 15.11
N ILE A 56 -8.04 -2.81 13.95
CA ILE A 56 -7.04 -1.99 13.26
C ILE A 56 -7.71 -0.78 12.62
N PHE A 57 -8.82 -0.98 11.92
CA PHE A 57 -9.59 0.08 11.28
C PHE A 57 -10.73 0.57 12.17
N TYR A 58 -10.57 0.45 13.50
CA TYR A 58 -11.53 1.02 14.44
C TYR A 58 -11.85 2.46 14.07
N ALA A 59 -13.12 2.71 13.78
CA ALA A 59 -13.60 3.98 13.33
C ALA A 59 -14.35 4.67 14.46
N ILE A 60 -14.09 5.97 14.62
CA ILE A 60 -14.82 6.82 15.55
C ILE A 60 -15.92 7.52 14.76
N ASP A 61 -17.15 7.46 15.26
CA ASP A 61 -18.24 8.27 14.76
C ASP A 61 -17.90 9.75 14.97
N THR A 62 -17.81 10.49 13.87
CA THR A 62 -17.45 11.90 13.90
C THR A 62 -18.59 12.79 14.40
N GLY A 63 -19.79 12.23 14.60
CA GLY A 63 -21.00 12.93 15.00
C GLY A 63 -21.65 13.71 13.85
N TYR A 64 -21.20 13.46 12.62
CA TYR A 64 -21.76 14.01 11.38
C TYR A 64 -22.40 12.88 10.60
N THR A 65 -23.52 13.15 9.94
CA THR A 65 -24.20 12.18 9.08
C THR A 65 -24.18 12.64 7.64
N TYR A 66 -24.12 11.69 6.72
CA TYR A 66 -24.39 11.93 5.31
C TYR A 66 -25.84 12.39 5.11
N ALA A 67 -26.16 12.86 3.90
CA ALA A 67 -27.51 13.32 3.58
C ALA A 67 -28.57 12.20 3.65
N ASP A 68 -28.16 10.93 3.67
CA ASP A 68 -29.02 9.76 3.86
C ASP A 68 -29.19 9.33 5.34
N GLY A 69 -28.53 10.03 6.27
CA GLY A 69 -28.56 9.73 7.70
C GLY A 69 -27.53 8.70 8.19
N SER A 70 -26.68 8.15 7.31
CA SER A 70 -25.57 7.27 7.73
C SER A 70 -24.45 8.07 8.39
N ALA A 71 -23.84 7.50 9.44
CA ALA A 71 -22.80 8.17 10.21
C ALA A 71 -21.48 8.25 9.44
N ILE A 72 -20.79 9.39 9.57
CA ILE A 72 -19.47 9.63 9.01
C ILE A 72 -18.46 9.05 10.00
N GLU A 73 -17.98 7.83 9.73
CA GLU A 73 -17.04 7.11 10.58
C GLU A 73 -15.58 7.30 10.14
N PHE A 74 -14.68 7.62 11.08
CA PHE A 74 -13.28 7.88 10.74
C PHE A 74 -12.30 6.86 11.33
N PRO A 75 -11.56 6.10 10.50
CA PRO A 75 -10.56 5.15 10.98
C PRO A 75 -9.43 5.85 11.73
N VAL A 76 -9.29 5.51 13.01
CA VAL A 76 -8.33 6.16 13.93
C VAL A 76 -6.89 5.99 13.45
N VAL A 77 -6.56 4.82 12.88
CA VAL A 77 -5.22 4.56 12.34
C VAL A 77 -4.87 5.52 11.20
N VAL A 78 -5.82 5.89 10.34
CA VAL A 78 -5.58 6.86 9.27
C VAL A 78 -5.33 8.25 9.85
N MET A 79 -6.10 8.65 10.88
CA MET A 79 -5.84 9.88 11.63
C MET A 79 -4.41 9.91 12.17
N TRP A 80 -4.01 8.80 12.79
CA TRP A 80 -2.74 8.66 13.47
C TRP A 80 -1.57 8.72 12.49
N LEU A 81 -1.65 7.98 11.38
CA LEU A 81 -0.60 7.93 10.37
C LEU A 81 -0.46 9.27 9.63
N PHE A 82 -1.57 9.91 9.29
CA PHE A 82 -1.52 11.23 8.67
C PHE A 82 -0.98 12.29 9.62
N GLY A 83 -1.42 12.27 10.89
CA GLY A 83 -0.92 13.15 11.94
C GLY A 83 0.59 12.97 12.17
N ALA A 84 1.08 11.74 12.18
CA ALA A 84 2.51 11.43 12.25
C ALA A 84 3.28 11.97 11.03
N GLY A 85 2.73 11.81 9.82
CA GLY A 85 3.31 12.37 8.59
C GLY A 85 3.43 13.89 8.61
N LEU A 86 2.38 14.58 9.06
CA LEU A 86 2.42 16.03 9.26
C LEU A 86 3.46 16.40 10.31
N PHE A 87 3.43 15.77 11.48
CA PHE A 87 4.38 16.02 12.57
C PHE A 87 5.83 15.88 12.09
N PHE A 88 6.19 14.76 11.45
CA PHE A 88 7.55 14.55 10.95
C PHE A 88 7.92 15.53 9.84
N THR A 89 6.98 15.86 8.95
CA THR A 89 7.22 16.85 7.90
C THR A 89 7.58 18.21 8.48
N PHE A 90 6.82 18.72 9.46
CA PHE A 90 7.12 20.01 10.09
C PHE A 90 8.34 19.95 11.01
N TYR A 91 8.48 18.89 11.82
CA TYR A 91 9.60 18.69 12.72
C TYR A 91 10.94 18.66 11.97
N PHE A 92 10.99 17.95 10.84
CA PHE A 92 12.15 17.92 9.95
C PHE A 92 12.16 19.05 8.92
N ARG A 93 11.33 20.09 9.08
CA ARG A 93 11.30 21.29 8.24
C ARG A 93 11.18 20.98 6.73
N PHE A 94 10.23 20.14 6.32
CA PHE A 94 10.02 19.72 4.92
C PHE A 94 11.23 19.02 4.29
N ILE A 95 11.77 18.01 4.99
CA ILE A 95 12.92 17.23 4.52
C ILE A 95 12.63 16.49 3.20
N ASN A 96 11.39 16.07 2.99
CA ASN A 96 10.90 15.47 1.75
C ASN A 96 11.17 16.35 0.51
N ILE A 97 11.09 17.68 0.63
CA ILE A 97 11.39 18.61 -0.46
C ILE A 97 12.87 19.02 -0.45
N ARG A 98 13.40 19.43 0.72
CA ARG A 98 14.79 19.93 0.81
C ARG A 98 15.84 18.87 0.51
N GLY A 99 15.57 17.62 0.90
CA GLY A 99 16.47 16.47 0.75
C GLY A 99 16.43 15.82 -0.64
N PHE A 100 15.51 16.21 -1.52
CA PHE A 100 15.28 15.52 -2.79
C PHE A 100 16.50 15.54 -3.73
N ARG A 101 17.24 16.66 -3.79
CA ARG A 101 18.49 16.71 -4.59
C ARG A 101 19.58 15.81 -4.01
N GLN A 102 19.64 15.70 -2.69
CA GLN A 102 20.62 14.88 -2.01
C GLN A 102 20.30 13.39 -2.20
N SER A 103 19.02 12.99 -2.12
CA SER A 103 18.61 11.60 -2.34
C SER A 103 18.97 11.13 -3.74
N ILE A 104 18.80 11.95 -4.78
CA ILE A 104 19.22 11.61 -6.15
C ILE A 104 20.73 11.35 -6.22
N LYS A 105 21.56 12.17 -5.57
CA LYS A 105 23.02 11.95 -5.56
C LYS A 105 23.41 10.66 -4.85
N ILE A 106 22.74 10.33 -3.74
CA ILE A 106 22.94 9.08 -3.01
C ILE A 106 22.60 7.89 -3.89
N VAL A 107 21.44 7.91 -4.55
CA VAL A 107 20.97 6.81 -5.41
C VAL A 107 21.84 6.64 -6.66
N LYS A 108 22.43 7.72 -7.17
CA LYS A 108 23.42 7.68 -8.27
C LYS A 108 24.78 7.12 -7.86
N GLY A 109 24.98 6.79 -6.59
CA GLY A 109 26.25 6.27 -6.07
C GLY A 109 27.34 7.33 -5.92
N THR A 110 26.98 8.62 -5.88
CA THR A 110 27.98 9.71 -5.64
C THR A 110 28.66 9.59 -4.28
N TYR A 111 28.05 8.85 -3.35
CA TYR A 111 28.53 8.63 -1.99
C TYR A 111 28.79 7.14 -1.70
N ASP A 112 28.88 6.29 -2.73
CA ASP A 112 29.17 4.87 -2.55
C ASP A 112 30.68 4.69 -2.31
N ASP A 113 31.06 4.14 -1.15
CA ASP A 113 32.42 3.69 -0.87
C ASP A 113 32.43 2.15 -0.79
N PRO A 114 33.28 1.44 -1.58
CA PRO A 114 33.43 -0.01 -1.50
C PRO A 114 33.85 -0.53 -0.11
N ASN A 115 34.41 0.32 0.74
CA ASN A 115 34.84 -0.03 2.10
C ASN A 115 33.75 0.22 3.15
N ASP A 116 32.62 0.84 2.77
CA ASP A 116 31.54 1.08 3.72
C ASP A 116 30.86 -0.24 4.12
N PRO A 117 30.54 -0.42 5.41
CA PRO A 117 29.87 -1.62 5.86
C PRO A 117 28.43 -1.69 5.34
N GLY A 118 28.11 -2.77 4.62
CA GLY A 118 26.79 -3.05 4.09
C GLY A 118 26.78 -4.23 3.12
N GLU A 119 25.61 -4.84 2.91
CA GLU A 119 25.45 -6.00 2.02
C GLU A 119 25.09 -5.62 0.58
N VAL A 120 24.59 -4.40 0.38
CA VAL A 120 23.98 -3.92 -0.86
C VAL A 120 24.28 -2.43 -1.06
N THR A 121 24.34 -1.99 -2.32
CA THR A 121 24.54 -0.57 -2.66
C THR A 121 23.31 0.28 -2.33
N HIS A 122 23.45 1.60 -2.31
CA HIS A 122 22.31 2.51 -2.10
C HIS A 122 21.22 2.33 -3.17
N PHE A 123 21.60 2.08 -4.43
CA PHE A 123 20.66 1.81 -5.51
C PHE A 123 19.93 0.47 -5.33
N GLN A 124 20.66 -0.58 -4.94
CA GLN A 124 20.09 -1.89 -4.63
C GLN A 124 19.12 -1.84 -3.46
N ALA A 125 19.47 -1.11 -2.39
CA ALA A 125 18.58 -0.89 -1.26
C ALA A 125 17.30 -0.14 -1.67
N LEU A 126 17.42 0.89 -2.51
CA LEU A 126 16.26 1.62 -3.04
C LEU A 126 15.38 0.71 -3.89
N THR A 127 15.95 0.00 -4.86
CA THR A 127 15.16 -0.85 -5.78
C THR A 127 14.49 -2.00 -5.04
N ALA A 128 15.15 -2.62 -4.06
CA ALA A 128 14.52 -3.61 -3.18
C ALA A 128 13.34 -3.02 -2.40
N ALA A 129 13.51 -1.84 -1.77
CA ALA A 129 12.42 -1.18 -1.05
C ALA A 129 11.25 -0.78 -1.97
N VAL A 130 11.56 -0.31 -3.20
CA VAL A 130 10.56 0.04 -4.21
C VAL A 130 9.84 -1.20 -4.73
N SER A 131 10.52 -2.33 -4.93
CA SER A 131 9.84 -3.59 -5.34
C SER A 131 8.84 -4.09 -4.30
N GLY A 132 9.11 -3.87 -3.01
CA GLY A 132 8.20 -4.28 -1.95
C GLY A 132 7.02 -3.33 -1.75
N THR A 133 7.11 -2.10 -2.28
CA THR A 133 6.09 -1.05 -2.08
C THR A 133 5.29 -0.75 -3.34
N VAL A 134 5.86 -0.98 -4.52
CA VAL A 134 5.18 -0.84 -5.82
C VAL A 134 4.73 -2.22 -6.26
N GLY A 135 3.41 -2.43 -6.28
CA GLY A 135 2.80 -3.66 -6.72
C GLY A 135 1.42 -3.43 -7.31
N LEU A 136 0.76 -4.53 -7.71
CA LEU A 136 -0.60 -4.52 -8.25
C LEU A 136 -1.59 -3.83 -7.32
N GLY A 137 -1.36 -3.87 -6.00
CA GLY A 137 -2.17 -3.15 -5.01
C GLY A 137 -2.16 -1.64 -5.16
N ASN A 138 -1.08 -1.03 -5.66
CA ASN A 138 -1.09 0.42 -5.92
C ASN A 138 -1.90 0.77 -7.16
N ILE A 139 -1.95 -0.12 -8.16
CA ILE A 139 -2.71 0.09 -9.40
C ILE A 139 -4.19 -0.14 -9.14
N ALA A 140 -4.54 -1.33 -8.63
CA ALA A 140 -5.91 -1.71 -8.32
C ALA A 140 -6.47 -0.87 -7.15
N GLY A 141 -5.67 -0.60 -6.13
CA GLY A 141 -6.08 0.18 -4.96
C GLY A 141 -6.43 1.63 -5.31
N VAL A 142 -5.67 2.28 -6.21
CA VAL A 142 -6.03 3.62 -6.72
C VAL A 142 -7.33 3.55 -7.51
N ALA A 143 -7.51 2.57 -8.39
CA ALA A 143 -8.75 2.42 -9.15
C ALA A 143 -9.97 2.21 -8.23
N ILE A 144 -9.84 1.35 -7.21
CA ILE A 144 -10.88 1.13 -6.19
C ILE A 144 -11.15 2.43 -5.43
N ALA A 145 -10.12 3.11 -4.95
CA ALA A 145 -10.24 4.37 -4.21
C ALA A 145 -10.99 5.45 -5.02
N VAL A 146 -10.64 5.61 -6.31
CA VAL A 146 -11.34 6.54 -7.20
C VAL A 146 -12.76 6.09 -7.52
N SER A 147 -13.00 4.78 -7.61
CA SER A 147 -14.33 4.24 -7.90
C SER A 147 -15.32 4.46 -6.75
N ILE A 148 -14.86 4.37 -5.50
CA ILE A 148 -15.69 4.49 -4.30
C ILE A 148 -15.71 5.94 -3.82
N GLY A 149 -14.53 6.55 -3.68
CA GLY A 149 -14.34 7.88 -3.11
C GLY A 149 -14.36 9.03 -4.13
N GLY A 150 -14.54 8.72 -5.41
CA GLY A 150 -14.58 9.69 -6.49
C GLY A 150 -13.20 10.27 -6.84
N PRO A 151 -13.15 11.19 -7.83
CA PRO A 151 -11.90 11.78 -8.32
C PRO A 151 -11.11 12.55 -7.26
N GLY A 152 -11.78 13.09 -6.25
CA GLY A 152 -11.16 13.84 -5.15
C GLY A 152 -10.22 13.00 -4.28
N ALA A 153 -10.41 11.67 -4.25
CA ALA A 153 -9.52 10.75 -3.53
C ALA A 153 -8.05 10.88 -3.99
N VAL A 154 -7.83 11.12 -5.29
CA VAL A 154 -6.49 11.22 -5.88
C VAL A 154 -5.68 12.35 -5.23
N PHE A 155 -6.30 13.52 -5.00
CA PHE A 155 -5.64 14.66 -4.37
C PHE A 155 -5.12 14.31 -2.97
N TRP A 156 -5.97 13.64 -2.17
CA TRP A 156 -5.63 13.26 -0.80
C TRP A 156 -4.61 12.13 -0.74
N MET A 157 -4.66 11.18 -1.68
CA MET A 157 -3.61 10.16 -1.82
C MET A 157 -2.25 10.78 -2.14
N ILE A 158 -2.20 11.80 -3.02
CA ILE A 158 -0.96 12.53 -3.33
C ILE A 158 -0.43 13.24 -2.07
N LEU A 159 -1.29 13.93 -1.31
CA LEU A 159 -0.89 14.60 -0.08
C LEU A 159 -0.43 13.63 1.01
N ALA A 160 -1.15 12.52 1.20
CA ALA A 160 -0.76 11.48 2.13
C ALA A 160 0.60 10.88 1.77
N GLY A 161 0.86 10.64 0.47
CA GLY A 161 2.17 10.22 -0.01
C GLY A 161 3.27 11.24 0.25
N LEU A 162 2.99 12.53 0.01
CA LEU A 162 3.93 13.62 0.25
C LEU A 162 4.39 13.69 1.71
N PHE A 163 3.46 13.59 2.66
CA PHE A 163 3.77 13.59 4.09
C PHE A 163 4.34 12.24 4.57
N GLY A 164 3.90 11.13 3.97
CA GLY A 164 4.42 9.79 4.24
C GLY A 164 5.92 9.65 3.95
N MET A 165 6.45 10.40 2.99
CA MET A 165 7.90 10.46 2.74
C MET A 165 8.70 10.89 3.98
N SER A 166 8.18 11.84 4.77
CA SER A 166 8.85 12.30 5.99
C SER A 166 8.79 11.25 7.10
N THR A 167 7.68 10.51 7.22
CA THR A 167 7.58 9.36 8.14
C THR A 167 8.57 8.28 7.75
N LYS A 168 8.65 7.91 6.46
CA LYS A 168 9.63 6.94 5.98
C LYS A 168 11.07 7.40 6.17
N PHE A 169 11.35 8.69 6.00
CA PHE A 169 12.66 9.24 6.33
C PHE A 169 13.01 9.02 7.81
N ALA A 170 12.08 9.27 8.73
CA ALA A 170 12.29 9.07 10.16
C ALA A 170 12.55 7.57 10.49
N GLU A 171 11.73 6.68 9.94
CA GLU A 171 11.86 5.23 10.13
C GLU A 171 13.20 4.71 9.60
N CYS A 172 13.58 5.06 8.37
CA CYS A 172 14.83 4.61 7.78
C CYS A 172 16.05 5.18 8.52
N THR A 173 15.98 6.44 8.97
CA THR A 173 17.06 7.06 9.76
C THR A 173 17.28 6.32 11.08
N LEU A 174 16.20 5.96 11.78
CA LEU A 174 16.28 5.15 13.00
C LEU A 174 16.77 3.73 12.69
N GLY A 175 16.29 3.14 11.60
CA GLY A 175 16.74 1.83 11.11
C GLY A 175 18.25 1.77 10.89
N VAL A 176 18.83 2.79 10.24
CA VAL A 176 20.28 2.89 10.03
C VAL A 176 21.02 3.17 11.33
N LYS A 177 20.50 4.06 12.19
CA LYS A 177 21.15 4.44 13.45
C LYS A 177 21.28 3.28 14.45
N TYR A 178 20.31 2.37 14.47
CA TYR A 178 20.25 1.27 15.44
C TYR A 178 20.52 -0.12 14.82
N ARG A 179 20.93 -0.19 13.54
CA ARG A 179 21.24 -1.46 12.87
C ARG A 179 22.40 -2.19 13.58
N GLU A 180 22.36 -3.51 13.52
CA GLU A 180 23.46 -4.40 13.87
C GLU A 180 24.10 -4.94 12.60
N ILE A 181 25.41 -5.11 12.67
CA ILE A 181 26.19 -5.77 11.62
C ILE A 181 26.81 -6.97 12.32
N ASP A 182 26.37 -8.16 11.92
CA ASP A 182 26.87 -9.41 12.47
C ASP A 182 28.31 -9.67 11.98
N GLU A 183 29.03 -10.59 12.63
CA GLU A 183 30.40 -10.98 12.24
C GLU A 183 30.49 -11.49 10.79
N ASN A 184 29.40 -12.04 10.27
CA ASN A 184 29.28 -12.51 8.88
C ASN A 184 29.00 -11.37 7.87
N GLY A 185 28.94 -10.11 8.33
CA GLY A 185 28.60 -8.95 7.52
C GLY A 185 27.10 -8.76 7.23
N SER A 186 26.23 -9.61 7.82
CA SER A 186 24.77 -9.52 7.72
C SER A 186 24.26 -8.29 8.46
N VAL A 187 23.36 -7.52 7.84
CA VAL A 187 22.84 -6.28 8.43
C VAL A 187 21.41 -6.48 8.91
N THR A 188 21.21 -6.40 10.23
CA THR A 188 19.86 -6.44 10.84
C THR A 188 19.45 -5.04 11.28
N GLY A 189 18.38 -4.52 10.67
CA GLY A 189 17.85 -3.19 10.99
C GLY A 189 16.34 -3.14 10.91
N GLY A 190 15.75 -2.02 11.32
CA GLY A 190 14.31 -1.79 11.26
C GLY A 190 13.64 -1.61 12.62
N PRO A 191 12.28 -1.63 12.66
CA PRO A 191 11.51 -1.26 13.83
C PRO A 191 11.81 -2.08 15.07
N MET A 192 11.98 -3.38 14.92
CA MET A 192 12.34 -4.27 16.03
C MET A 192 13.65 -3.82 16.71
N MET A 193 14.65 -3.37 15.93
CA MET A 193 15.95 -2.95 16.45
C MET A 193 15.88 -1.58 17.11
N TYR A 194 15.30 -0.58 16.44
CA TYR A 194 15.25 0.78 17.00
C TYR A 194 14.24 0.92 18.14
N LEU A 195 13.17 0.11 18.18
CA LEU A 195 12.25 0.09 19.33
C LEU A 195 12.92 -0.54 20.55
N GLN A 196 13.60 -1.68 20.37
CA GLN A 196 14.30 -2.35 21.47
C GLN A 196 15.42 -1.48 22.03
N LYS A 197 16.37 -1.07 21.17
CA LYS A 197 17.56 -0.31 21.59
C LYS A 197 17.26 1.15 21.87
N GLY A 198 16.45 1.80 21.03
CA GLY A 198 16.14 3.22 21.18
C GLY A 198 15.38 3.51 22.47
N LEU A 199 14.43 2.65 22.85
CA LEU A 199 13.71 2.81 24.13
C LEU A 199 14.54 2.33 25.32
N ALA A 200 15.35 1.29 25.17
CA ALA A 200 16.30 0.89 26.23
C ALA A 200 17.26 2.03 26.58
N ASN A 201 17.83 2.72 25.59
CA ASN A 201 18.72 3.86 25.80
C ASN A 201 18.02 5.07 26.46
N ARG A 202 16.69 5.12 26.45
CA ARG A 202 15.89 6.14 27.14
C ARG A 202 15.45 5.72 28.55
N GLY A 203 15.85 4.53 29.01
CA GLY A 203 15.47 3.98 30.32
C GLY A 203 14.20 3.12 30.31
N TRP A 204 13.69 2.72 29.13
CA TRP A 204 12.44 1.96 28.97
C TRP A 204 12.68 0.61 28.27
N PRO A 205 13.58 -0.26 28.78
CA PRO A 205 13.97 -1.50 28.10
C PRO A 205 12.82 -2.51 27.95
N THR A 206 11.96 -2.64 28.97
CA THR A 206 10.82 -3.56 28.94
C THR A 206 9.79 -3.17 27.88
N LEU A 207 9.45 -1.88 27.81
CA LEU A 207 8.55 -1.35 26.78
C LEU A 207 9.16 -1.52 25.39
N GLY A 208 10.46 -1.23 25.24
CA GLY A 208 11.18 -1.41 23.99
C GLY A 208 11.12 -2.84 23.47
N LYS A 209 11.36 -3.83 24.34
CA LYS A 209 11.28 -5.24 23.99
C LYS A 209 9.86 -5.68 23.63
N ALA A 210 8.85 -5.24 24.39
CA ALA A 210 7.46 -5.58 24.10
C ALA A 210 7.01 -5.02 22.73
N LEU A 211 7.31 -3.75 22.44
CA LEU A 211 6.99 -3.11 21.17
C LEU A 211 7.78 -3.70 19.99
N ALA A 212 9.03 -4.09 20.20
CA ALA A 212 9.83 -4.75 19.18
C ALA A 212 9.24 -6.12 18.78
N ILE A 213 8.82 -6.92 19.75
CA ILE A 213 8.14 -8.22 19.49
C ILE A 213 6.82 -7.98 18.76
N PHE A 214 6.02 -7.02 19.24
CA PHE A 214 4.76 -6.66 18.58
C PHE A 214 4.98 -6.23 17.13
N ALA A 215 5.94 -5.33 16.88
CA ALA A 215 6.28 -4.88 15.54
C ALA A 215 6.76 -6.03 14.65
N ALA A 216 7.59 -6.95 15.16
CA ALA A 216 8.05 -8.11 14.40
C ALA A 216 6.89 -9.02 13.97
N VAL A 217 5.98 -9.35 14.90
CA VAL A 217 4.79 -10.18 14.59
C VAL A 217 3.90 -9.50 13.56
N MET A 218 3.64 -8.20 13.71
CA MET A 218 2.82 -7.44 12.76
C MET A 218 3.49 -7.31 11.39
N CYS A 219 4.81 -7.13 11.33
CA CYS A 219 5.55 -7.11 10.07
C CYS A 219 5.49 -8.46 9.34
N ILE A 220 5.60 -9.58 10.07
CA ILE A 220 5.46 -10.92 9.48
C ILE A 220 4.03 -11.11 8.93
N GLY A 221 3.01 -10.77 9.71
CA GLY A 221 1.61 -10.86 9.28
C GLY A 221 1.31 -9.97 8.06
N GLY A 222 1.77 -8.72 8.08
CA GLY A 222 1.62 -7.79 6.96
C GLY A 222 2.36 -8.23 5.70
N ALA A 223 3.57 -8.76 5.85
CA ALA A 223 4.34 -9.30 4.73
C ALA A 223 3.64 -10.52 4.09
N TYR A 224 3.03 -11.40 4.88
CA TYR A 224 2.31 -12.55 4.36
C TYR A 224 0.97 -12.15 3.71
N GLY A 225 0.16 -11.32 4.38
CA GLY A 225 -1.16 -10.92 3.91
C GLY A 225 -1.10 -9.95 2.72
N ALA A 226 -0.71 -8.70 2.98
CA ALA A 226 -0.66 -7.65 1.96
C ALA A 226 0.50 -7.85 0.98
N GLY A 227 1.64 -8.35 1.46
CA GLY A 227 2.83 -8.54 0.63
C GLY A 227 2.72 -9.73 -0.32
N ALA A 228 2.53 -10.94 0.20
CA ALA A 228 2.58 -12.17 -0.60
C ALA A 228 1.20 -12.60 -1.13
N MET A 229 0.23 -12.87 -0.26
CA MET A 229 -1.05 -13.46 -0.67
C MET A 229 -1.85 -12.56 -1.59
N PHE A 230 -2.02 -11.29 -1.23
CA PHE A 230 -2.77 -10.33 -2.04
C PHE A 230 -2.14 -10.13 -3.43
N GLN A 231 -0.82 -9.98 -3.51
CA GLN A 231 -0.13 -9.80 -4.81
C GLN A 231 -0.19 -11.05 -5.69
N VAL A 232 -0.03 -12.24 -5.12
CA VAL A 232 -0.13 -13.51 -5.87
C VAL A 232 -1.55 -13.75 -6.36
N ASN A 233 -2.56 -13.45 -5.55
CA ASN A 233 -3.95 -13.62 -5.95
C ASN A 233 -4.32 -12.68 -7.12
N GLN A 234 -3.99 -11.38 -6.99
CA GLN A 234 -4.25 -10.39 -8.05
C GLN A 234 -3.52 -10.73 -9.35
N SER A 235 -2.25 -11.12 -9.28
CA SER A 235 -1.48 -11.51 -10.47
C SER A 235 -2.02 -12.78 -11.13
N SER A 236 -2.48 -13.75 -10.33
CA SER A 236 -3.11 -14.97 -10.84
C SER A 236 -4.43 -14.69 -11.57
N MET A 237 -5.28 -13.81 -11.01
CA MET A 237 -6.53 -13.40 -11.65
C MET A 237 -6.27 -12.69 -12.97
N GLN A 238 -5.34 -11.73 -12.98
CA GLN A 238 -5.01 -10.98 -14.19
C GLN A 238 -4.37 -11.87 -15.26
N PHE A 239 -3.46 -12.76 -14.87
CA PHE A 239 -2.86 -13.74 -15.77
C PHE A 239 -3.91 -14.69 -16.36
N THR A 240 -4.79 -15.25 -15.52
CA THR A 240 -5.82 -16.19 -15.97
C THR A 240 -6.78 -15.51 -16.93
N ASN A 241 -7.30 -14.32 -16.61
CA ASN A 241 -8.25 -13.62 -17.47
C ASN A 241 -7.66 -13.27 -18.84
N GLU A 242 -6.44 -12.73 -18.89
CA GLU A 242 -5.77 -12.34 -20.14
C GLU A 242 -5.33 -13.56 -20.96
N ILE A 243 -4.65 -14.53 -20.34
CA ILE A 243 -4.13 -15.70 -21.07
C ILE A 243 -5.27 -16.57 -21.57
N VAL A 244 -6.32 -16.80 -20.77
CA VAL A 244 -7.49 -17.56 -21.21
C VAL A 244 -8.14 -16.88 -22.41
N ALA A 245 -8.30 -15.56 -22.39
CA ALA A 245 -8.81 -14.82 -23.55
C ALA A 245 -7.92 -14.99 -24.80
N LEU A 246 -6.60 -14.99 -24.64
CA LEU A 246 -5.64 -15.13 -25.74
C LEU A 246 -5.47 -16.57 -26.26
N THR A 247 -5.80 -17.59 -25.46
CA THR A 247 -5.53 -19.01 -25.76
C THR A 247 -6.77 -19.85 -26.04
N GLY A 248 -7.88 -19.20 -26.42
CA GLY A 248 -9.10 -19.90 -26.89
C GLY A 248 -10.31 -19.81 -25.94
N GLY A 249 -10.29 -18.89 -24.97
CA GLY A 249 -11.42 -18.68 -24.07
C GLY A 249 -11.70 -19.91 -23.23
N GLU A 250 -12.95 -20.37 -23.22
CA GLU A 250 -13.38 -21.47 -22.35
C GLU A 250 -12.63 -22.80 -22.60
N GLU A 251 -12.09 -23.02 -23.80
CA GLU A 251 -11.29 -24.22 -24.14
C GLU A 251 -9.80 -24.10 -23.81
N SER A 252 -9.36 -22.96 -23.27
CA SER A 252 -7.97 -22.76 -22.87
C SER A 252 -7.55 -23.77 -21.80
N PHE A 253 -6.36 -24.36 -21.97
CA PHE A 253 -5.73 -25.23 -20.96
C PHE A 253 -5.60 -24.55 -19.58
N PHE A 254 -5.54 -23.22 -19.55
CA PHE A 254 -5.40 -22.43 -18.32
C PHE A 254 -6.73 -22.14 -17.63
N ASN A 255 -7.86 -22.39 -18.30
CA ASN A 255 -9.19 -22.17 -17.73
C ASN A 255 -9.43 -23.09 -16.52
N GLY A 256 -9.84 -22.51 -15.39
CA GLY A 256 -10.08 -23.25 -14.14
C GLY A 256 -8.85 -23.87 -13.49
N LYS A 257 -7.61 -23.51 -13.91
CA LYS A 257 -6.36 -24.07 -13.35
C LYS A 257 -5.39 -23.00 -12.80
N PRO A 258 -5.82 -22.11 -11.88
CA PRO A 258 -4.96 -21.06 -11.32
C PRO A 258 -3.75 -21.59 -10.53
N TRP A 259 -3.79 -22.85 -10.09
CA TRP A 259 -2.67 -23.49 -9.40
C TRP A 259 -1.42 -23.65 -10.29
N ILE A 260 -1.59 -23.74 -11.62
CA ILE A 260 -0.46 -23.83 -12.57
C ILE A 260 0.36 -22.54 -12.51
N PHE A 261 -0.32 -21.39 -12.55
CA PHE A 261 0.33 -20.09 -12.34
C PHE A 261 1.05 -20.06 -10.99
N GLY A 262 0.39 -20.52 -9.91
CA GLY A 262 0.98 -20.59 -8.58
C GLY A 262 2.29 -21.40 -8.53
N VAL A 263 2.34 -22.58 -9.15
CA VAL A 263 3.55 -23.44 -9.18
C VAL A 263 4.67 -22.77 -9.97
N ILE A 264 4.37 -22.19 -11.14
CA ILE A 264 5.36 -21.50 -11.96
C ILE A 264 5.90 -20.27 -11.22
N PHE A 265 5.02 -19.47 -10.64
CA PHE A 265 5.38 -18.27 -9.89
C PHE A 265 6.21 -18.59 -8.65
N ALA A 266 5.80 -19.60 -7.87
CA ALA A 266 6.55 -20.06 -6.71
C ALA A 266 7.95 -20.58 -7.08
N SER A 267 8.09 -21.23 -8.23
CA SER A 267 9.38 -21.70 -8.73
C SER A 267 10.33 -20.53 -9.02
N PHE A 268 9.86 -19.50 -9.73
CA PHE A 268 10.66 -18.31 -10.00
C PHE A 268 11.02 -17.53 -8.72
N VAL A 269 10.04 -17.31 -7.84
CA VAL A 269 10.28 -16.61 -6.57
C VAL A 269 11.25 -17.41 -5.69
N GLY A 270 11.11 -18.73 -5.63
CA GLY A 270 12.02 -19.62 -4.90
C GLY A 270 13.47 -19.51 -5.37
N LEU A 271 13.70 -19.47 -6.69
CA LEU A 271 15.04 -19.29 -7.26
C LEU A 271 15.72 -17.99 -6.81
N VAL A 272 14.94 -16.92 -6.64
CA VAL A 272 15.43 -15.62 -6.18
C VAL A 272 15.69 -15.62 -4.68
N ILE A 273 14.74 -16.12 -3.87
CA ILE A 273 14.82 -16.10 -2.39
C ILE A 273 15.94 -16.99 -1.86
N ILE A 274 16.17 -18.17 -2.45
CA ILE A 274 17.22 -19.12 -1.99
C ILE A 274 18.61 -18.46 -1.99
N GLY A 275 18.84 -17.46 -2.84
CA GLY A 275 20.10 -16.72 -2.87
C GLY A 275 20.28 -15.61 -1.84
N GLY A 276 19.30 -15.40 -0.96
CA GLY A 276 19.32 -14.34 0.05
C GLY A 276 19.23 -12.93 -0.52
N ILE A 277 19.49 -11.94 0.34
CA ILE A 277 19.27 -10.52 0.03
C ILE A 277 20.05 -10.05 -1.21
N ARG A 278 21.28 -10.54 -1.41
CA ARG A 278 22.12 -10.16 -2.56
C ARG A 278 21.50 -10.57 -3.90
N LYS A 279 20.90 -11.76 -4.00
CA LYS A 279 20.20 -12.17 -5.23
C LYS A 279 18.89 -11.41 -5.41
N ILE A 280 18.14 -11.19 -4.33
CA ILE A 280 16.91 -10.39 -4.37
C ILE A 280 17.23 -9.01 -4.95
N THR A 281 18.23 -8.31 -4.39
CA THR A 281 18.57 -6.97 -4.84
C THR A 281 19.12 -6.92 -6.26
N HIS A 282 19.90 -7.93 -6.68
CA HIS A 282 20.39 -8.05 -8.06
C HIS A 282 19.26 -8.30 -9.07
N VAL A 283 18.18 -8.97 -8.68
CA VAL A 283 17.01 -9.12 -9.56
C VAL A 283 16.21 -7.82 -9.57
N THR A 284 15.98 -7.20 -8.42
CA THR A 284 15.18 -5.98 -8.32
C THR A 284 15.84 -4.78 -8.98
N GLU A 285 17.18 -4.67 -8.96
CA GLU A 285 17.89 -3.55 -9.59
C GLU A 285 17.67 -3.48 -11.11
N PHE A 286 17.36 -4.60 -11.75
CA PHE A 286 16.97 -4.65 -13.15
C PHE A 286 15.45 -4.56 -13.33
N LEU A 287 14.67 -5.35 -12.57
CA LEU A 287 13.23 -5.48 -12.76
C LEU A 287 12.48 -4.18 -12.41
N VAL A 288 12.87 -3.50 -11.33
CA VAL A 288 12.18 -2.31 -10.81
C VAL A 288 12.28 -1.11 -11.76
N PRO A 289 13.45 -0.76 -12.31
CA PRO A 289 13.50 0.30 -13.31
C PRO A 289 12.71 -0.04 -14.58
N VAL A 290 12.76 -1.29 -15.05
CA VAL A 290 12.03 -1.72 -16.26
C VAL A 290 10.52 -1.58 -16.05
N MET A 291 9.97 -2.07 -14.94
CA MET A 291 8.52 -1.93 -14.66
C MET A 291 8.10 -0.46 -14.55
N ALA A 292 8.93 0.38 -13.93
CA ALA A 292 8.65 1.81 -13.77
C ALA A 292 8.66 2.54 -15.13
N ILE A 293 9.64 2.23 -16.00
CA ILE A 293 9.72 2.81 -17.35
C ILE A 293 8.48 2.42 -18.16
N ILE A 294 8.08 1.15 -18.18
CA ILE A 294 6.90 0.70 -18.92
C ILE A 294 5.65 1.43 -18.40
N TYR A 295 5.45 1.44 -17.09
CA TYR A 295 4.27 2.07 -16.46
C TYR A 295 4.19 3.58 -16.73
N VAL A 296 5.29 4.31 -16.53
CA VAL A 296 5.35 5.76 -16.76
C VAL A 296 5.19 6.08 -18.23
N THR A 297 5.80 5.30 -19.13
CA THR A 297 5.69 5.51 -20.57
C THR A 297 4.26 5.29 -21.06
N ALA A 298 3.61 4.21 -20.63
CA ALA A 298 2.20 3.95 -20.95
C ALA A 298 1.28 5.06 -20.40
N SER A 299 1.50 5.49 -19.16
CA SER A 299 0.74 6.57 -18.53
C SER A 299 0.91 7.90 -19.29
N LEU A 300 2.15 8.26 -19.64
CA LEU A 300 2.46 9.45 -20.44
C LEU A 300 1.85 9.37 -21.83
N PHE A 301 1.87 8.21 -22.48
CA PHE A 301 1.23 8.00 -23.77
C PHE A 301 -0.27 8.29 -23.71
N ILE A 302 -0.98 7.80 -22.69
CA ILE A 302 -2.41 8.07 -22.51
C ILE A 302 -2.66 9.56 -22.25
N ILE A 303 -1.87 10.18 -21.36
CA ILE A 303 -1.97 11.61 -21.02
C ILE A 303 -1.74 12.48 -22.25
N PHE A 304 -0.72 12.19 -23.06
CA PHE A 304 -0.44 12.94 -24.27
C PHE A 304 -1.48 12.71 -25.37
N SER A 305 -2.05 11.51 -25.46
CA SER A 305 -3.13 11.21 -26.41
C SER A 305 -4.44 11.93 -26.06
N HIS A 306 -4.66 12.25 -24.77
CA HIS A 306 -5.86 12.94 -24.26
C HIS A 306 -5.51 14.29 -23.62
N ILE A 307 -4.49 14.99 -24.12
CA ILE A 307 -3.94 16.19 -23.49
C ILE A 307 -4.98 17.30 -23.28
N THR A 308 -6.01 17.36 -24.13
CA THR A 308 -7.11 18.32 -24.04
C THR A 308 -8.03 18.07 -22.85
N GLU A 309 -8.10 16.84 -22.35
CA GLU A 309 -8.96 16.44 -21.23
C GLU A 309 -8.24 16.60 -19.87
N VAL A 310 -6.91 16.72 -19.90
CA VAL A 310 -6.08 16.83 -18.69
C VAL A 310 -6.47 18.03 -17.83
N PRO A 311 -6.67 19.26 -18.35
CA PRO A 311 -7.09 20.39 -17.53
C PRO A 311 -8.43 20.15 -16.83
N SER A 312 -9.42 19.57 -17.54
CA SER A 312 -10.72 19.24 -16.95
C SER A 312 -10.63 18.15 -15.89
N ALA A 313 -9.77 17.15 -16.10
CA ALA A 313 -9.54 16.08 -15.13
C ALA A 313 -8.89 16.62 -13.84
N LEU A 314 -7.89 17.50 -13.96
CA LEU A 314 -7.26 18.16 -12.82
C LEU A 314 -8.25 19.05 -12.06
N ALA A 315 -9.06 19.84 -12.77
CA ALA A 315 -10.11 20.65 -12.15
C ALA A 315 -11.10 19.77 -11.38
N LEU A 316 -11.56 18.66 -11.98
CA LEU A 316 -12.47 17.71 -11.35
C LEU A 316 -11.86 17.10 -10.07
N ILE A 317 -10.58 16.73 -10.08
CA ILE A 317 -9.88 16.21 -8.90
C ILE A 317 -9.86 17.25 -7.78
N PHE A 318 -9.52 18.50 -8.08
CA PHE A 318 -9.46 19.57 -7.08
C PHE A 318 -10.85 19.94 -6.55
N GLU A 319 -11.83 20.16 -7.41
CA GLU A 319 -13.20 20.47 -7.00
C GLU A 319 -13.81 19.35 -6.17
N SER A 320 -13.65 18.10 -6.61
CA SER A 320 -14.13 16.92 -5.88
C SER A 320 -13.35 16.65 -4.60
N ALA A 321 -12.18 17.23 -4.39
CA ALA A 321 -11.43 17.06 -3.14
C ALA A 321 -11.89 18.02 -2.04
N PHE A 322 -12.48 19.17 -2.42
CA PHE A 322 -12.86 20.25 -1.52
C PHE A 322 -14.36 20.57 -1.51
N SER A 323 -15.17 19.92 -2.35
CA SER A 323 -16.62 20.09 -2.35
C SER A 323 -17.26 19.46 -1.11
N SER A 324 -18.37 20.04 -0.63
CA SER A 324 -19.19 19.41 0.42
C SER A 324 -19.82 18.09 -0.03
N GLU A 325 -19.90 17.88 -1.35
CA GLU A 325 -20.29 16.62 -2.00
C GLU A 325 -19.14 15.61 -2.11
N ALA A 326 -17.89 15.97 -1.81
CA ALA A 326 -16.76 15.05 -1.69
C ALA A 326 -16.94 14.04 -0.56
N GLY A 327 -17.68 14.43 0.49
CA GLY A 327 -18.19 13.49 1.49
C GLY A 327 -19.28 12.58 0.90
N MET A 328 -20.03 13.04 -0.09
CA MET A 328 -21.13 12.32 -0.75
C MET A 328 -20.70 11.62 -2.05
N GLY A 329 -19.40 11.40 -2.29
CA GLY A 329 -18.89 10.77 -3.52
C GLY A 329 -19.44 9.35 -3.77
N GLY A 330 -19.77 8.62 -2.69
CA GLY A 330 -20.51 7.36 -2.75
C GLY A 330 -22.02 7.52 -3.02
N TYR A 331 -22.60 8.67 -2.71
CA TYR A 331 -24.03 8.96 -2.79
C TYR A 331 -24.50 9.28 -4.23
N HIS A 332 -23.69 9.97 -5.04
CA HIS A 332 -24.11 10.29 -6.41
C HIS A 332 -24.07 9.08 -7.37
N ARG A 333 -23.29 8.05 -7.04
CA ARG A 333 -23.20 6.81 -7.83
C ARG A 333 -24.27 5.77 -7.47
N SER A 334 -24.77 5.76 -6.23
CA SER A 334 -25.83 4.82 -5.82
C SER A 334 -27.22 5.22 -6.33
N LEU A 335 -27.44 6.49 -6.68
CA LEU A 335 -28.74 7.04 -7.06
C LEU A 335 -28.93 7.35 -8.56
N ASP A 336 -27.87 7.39 -9.39
CA ASP A 336 -28.00 7.64 -10.84
C ASP A 336 -27.76 6.36 -11.68
N PRO A 337 -28.82 5.73 -12.24
CA PRO A 337 -28.70 4.58 -13.14
C PRO A 337 -27.84 4.86 -14.39
N ARG A 338 -27.65 6.12 -14.79
CA ARG A 338 -26.89 6.52 -15.98
C ARG A 338 -25.37 6.52 -15.76
N LEU A 339 -24.92 6.65 -14.51
CA LEU A 339 -23.49 6.61 -14.16
C LEU A 339 -22.99 5.18 -13.89
N LYS A 340 -23.91 4.23 -13.65
CA LYS A 340 -23.60 2.79 -13.51
C LYS A 340 -23.20 2.13 -14.83
N THR A 341 -23.55 2.74 -15.96
CA THR A 341 -23.36 2.20 -17.32
C THR A 341 -22.22 2.84 -18.10
N ARG A 342 -21.57 3.89 -17.56
CA ARG A 342 -20.30 4.37 -18.10
C ARG A 342 -19.19 3.47 -17.60
N ASN A 343 -19.02 2.34 -18.28
CA ASN A 343 -17.75 1.62 -18.32
C ASN A 343 -16.69 2.62 -18.78
N ILE A 344 -15.92 3.15 -17.84
CA ILE A 344 -14.64 3.77 -18.16
C ILE A 344 -13.66 2.61 -18.16
N LEU A 345 -13.16 2.34 -19.37
CA LEU A 345 -12.08 1.42 -19.70
C LEU A 345 -10.86 1.62 -18.82
#